data_AF-A0A351CJP8-F1
#
_entry.id   AF-A0A351CJP8-F1
#
_cell.length_a   1.000
_cell.length_b   1.000
_cell.length_c   1.000
_cell.angle_alpha   90.00
_cell.angle_beta   90.00
_cell.angle_gamma   90.00
#
_symmetry.space_group_name_H-M   'P 1'
#
loop_
_entity.id
_entity.type
_entity.pdbx_description
1 polymer ?
#
loop_
_entity_poly.entity_id
_entity_poly.type
_entity_poly.pdbx_seq_one_letter_code
_entity_poly.pdbx_strand_id
1 'polypeptide(L)'
;MAKTILILLIMFTTNLWAKTLPSTDFKVVKEFINEMSSKHNFNKKELVTIFSQINLQVPVKPSLLKEPEKEKKKVVKRKPMPWSKYRGLFVNESRIKGGITFWKKYHKTINDAETKYSIPSEIIIAILGIETNYGKTKGKHPTLETLTKRAFGNYRRKGFYKNELESFLLMVRENSIPPLSIKGSHAGAMGYPQFISSSYR
;
A
#
# COMPACT_ATOMS: atom_id res chain seq x y z
N MET A 1 31.43 43.53 38.64
CA MET A 1 31.78 42.14 38.30
C MET A 1 30.69 41.56 37.41
N ALA A 2 31.11 40.96 36.29
CA ALA A 2 30.42 40.07 35.34
C ALA A 2 28.96 40.36 34.90
N LYS A 3 28.80 40.88 33.67
CA LYS A 3 27.58 40.73 32.86
C LYS A 3 27.62 39.37 32.15
N THR A 4 26.71 38.47 32.47
CA THR A 4 26.52 37.19 31.78
C THR A 4 25.63 37.40 30.55
N ILE A 5 26.22 37.36 29.35
CA ILE A 5 25.48 37.34 28.08
C ILE A 5 25.19 35.86 27.77
N LEU A 6 23.91 35.47 27.84
CA LEU A 6 23.44 34.16 27.42
C LEU A 6 23.26 34.17 25.89
N ILE A 7 24.22 33.59 25.16
CA ILE A 7 24.11 33.39 23.71
C ILE A 7 23.20 32.18 23.46
N LEU A 8 21.96 32.44 23.04
CA LEU A 8 21.02 31.41 22.59
C LEU A 8 21.40 31.00 21.16
N LEU A 9 22.12 29.87 21.02
CA LEU A 9 22.49 29.30 19.73
C LEU A 9 21.24 28.66 19.07
N ILE A 10 20.55 29.40 18.20
CA ILE A 10 19.45 28.88 17.39
C ILE A 10 20.04 27.97 16.32
N MET A 11 20.03 26.67 16.55
CA MET A 11 20.31 25.64 15.53
C MET A 11 19.18 25.63 14.49
N PHE A 12 19.35 26.42 13.42
CA PHE A 12 18.55 26.28 12.20
C PHE A 12 18.87 24.94 11.54
N THR A 13 18.09 23.91 11.84
CA THR A 13 18.13 22.67 11.05
C THR A 13 17.42 22.94 9.74
N THR A 14 18.16 23.00 8.63
CA THR A 14 17.55 23.02 7.30
C THR A 14 16.92 21.64 7.09
N ASN A 15 15.59 21.60 7.11
CA ASN A 15 14.86 20.41 6.69
C ASN A 15 15.15 20.21 5.18
N LEU A 16 16.10 19.33 4.85
CA LEU A 16 16.24 18.80 3.50
C LEU A 16 15.02 17.91 3.21
N TRP A 17 13.94 18.52 2.73
CA TRP A 17 12.84 17.75 2.16
C TRP A 17 13.25 17.27 0.77
N ALA A 18 13.08 15.96 0.53
CA ALA A 18 13.29 15.40 -0.80
C ALA A 18 12.30 16.07 -1.77
N LYS A 19 12.83 16.69 -2.82
CA LYS A 19 12.01 17.31 -3.88
C LYS A 19 11.09 16.24 -4.48
N THR A 20 9.81 16.58 -4.65
CA THR A 20 8.84 15.73 -5.33
C THR A 20 8.34 16.42 -6.60
N LEU A 21 7.99 15.63 -7.61
CA LEU A 21 7.43 16.09 -8.88
C LEU A 21 6.23 15.20 -9.26
N PRO A 22 5.29 15.70 -10.08
CA PRO A 22 4.25 14.88 -10.69
C PRO A 22 4.86 13.64 -11.36
N SER A 23 4.22 12.50 -11.22
CA SER A 23 4.76 11.22 -11.70
C SER A 23 4.93 11.21 -13.23
N THR A 24 4.12 11.99 -13.94
CA THR A 24 4.19 12.19 -15.40
C THR A 24 5.48 12.86 -15.88
N ASP A 25 6.23 13.51 -15.00
CA ASP A 25 7.52 14.11 -15.35
C ASP A 25 8.60 13.04 -15.53
N PHE A 26 8.41 11.86 -14.95
CA PHE A 26 9.36 10.76 -14.98
C PHE A 26 9.22 9.93 -16.26
N LYS A 27 10.33 9.71 -16.97
CA LYS A 27 10.37 8.93 -18.23
C LYS A 27 9.74 7.53 -18.05
N VAL A 28 10.06 6.85 -16.96
CA VAL A 28 9.55 5.49 -16.66
C VAL A 28 8.02 5.43 -16.51
N VAL A 29 7.39 6.50 -16.04
CA VAL A 29 5.92 6.58 -15.92
C VAL A 29 5.32 6.86 -17.29
N LYS A 30 5.92 7.74 -18.09
CA LYS A 30 5.51 7.98 -19.48
C LYS A 30 5.59 6.71 -20.34
N GLU A 31 6.65 5.92 -20.17
CA GLU A 31 6.81 4.61 -20.82
C GLU A 31 5.70 3.64 -20.39
N PHE A 32 5.39 3.55 -19.09
CA PHE A 32 4.28 2.73 -18.60
C PHE A 32 2.92 3.18 -19.17
N ILE A 33 2.65 4.49 -19.23
CA ILE A 33 1.41 5.00 -19.84
C ILE A 33 1.33 4.61 -21.32
N ASN A 34 2.43 4.70 -22.07
CA ASN A 34 2.47 4.26 -23.47
C ASN A 34 2.23 2.75 -23.60
N GLU A 35 2.79 1.94 -22.70
CA GLU A 35 2.56 0.50 -22.64
C GLU A 35 1.09 0.19 -22.38
N MET A 36 0.46 0.82 -21.39
CA MET A 36 -0.97 0.63 -21.11
C MET A 36 -1.86 1.07 -22.28
N SER A 37 -1.49 2.15 -22.98
CA SER A 37 -2.25 2.61 -24.14
C SER A 37 -2.11 1.68 -25.34
N SER A 38 -0.90 1.21 -25.63
CA SER A 38 -0.63 0.33 -26.79
C SER A 38 -1.08 -1.12 -26.57
N LYS A 39 -0.83 -1.68 -25.39
CA LYS A 39 -1.13 -3.09 -25.06
C LYS A 39 -2.59 -3.31 -24.71
N HIS A 40 -3.21 -2.34 -24.04
CA HIS A 40 -4.53 -2.50 -23.42
C HIS A 40 -5.55 -1.45 -23.86
N ASN A 41 -5.21 -0.61 -24.86
CA ASN A 41 -6.10 0.40 -25.43
C ASN A 41 -6.60 1.45 -24.42
N PHE A 42 -5.82 1.77 -23.38
CA PHE A 42 -6.16 2.88 -22.49
C PHE A 42 -6.05 4.24 -23.19
N ASN A 43 -6.94 5.17 -22.83
CA ASN A 43 -6.83 6.56 -23.25
C ASN A 43 -5.62 7.21 -22.58
N LYS A 44 -4.60 7.54 -23.39
CA LYS A 44 -3.35 8.14 -22.90
C LYS A 44 -3.57 9.48 -22.19
N LYS A 45 -4.50 10.33 -22.66
CA LYS A 45 -4.76 11.64 -22.03
C LYS A 45 -5.35 11.44 -20.64
N GLU A 46 -6.30 10.54 -20.49
CA GLU A 46 -6.90 10.19 -19.20
C GLU A 46 -5.85 9.65 -18.22
N LEU A 47 -5.00 8.71 -18.66
CA LEU A 47 -3.91 8.22 -17.83
C LEU A 47 -2.95 9.34 -17.41
N VAL A 48 -2.57 10.24 -18.32
CA VAL A 48 -1.74 11.40 -17.96
C VAL A 48 -2.42 12.26 -16.89
N THR A 49 -3.72 12.55 -17.02
CA THR A 49 -4.49 13.33 -16.03
C THR A 49 -4.58 12.65 -14.66
N ILE A 50 -4.68 11.33 -14.63
CA ILE A 50 -4.74 10.58 -13.37
C ILE A 50 -3.35 10.53 -12.72
N PHE A 51 -2.32 10.20 -13.49
CA PHE A 51 -0.95 10.06 -12.98
C PHE A 51 -0.32 11.40 -12.59
N SER A 52 -0.73 12.53 -13.18
CA SER A 52 -0.24 13.86 -12.79
C SER A 52 -0.63 14.24 -11.35
N GLN A 53 -1.66 13.60 -10.77
CA GLN A 53 -2.08 13.82 -9.38
C GLN A 53 -1.19 13.10 -8.36
N ILE A 54 -0.28 12.24 -8.81
CA ILE A 54 0.59 11.43 -7.95
C ILE A 54 1.99 12.03 -7.97
N ASN A 55 2.53 12.39 -6.81
CA ASN A 55 3.90 12.88 -6.68
C ASN A 55 4.89 11.75 -6.37
N LEU A 56 6.01 11.74 -7.11
CA LEU A 56 7.16 10.87 -6.88
C LEU A 56 8.35 11.68 -6.36
N GLN A 57 9.18 11.06 -5.53
CA GLN A 57 10.43 11.66 -5.07
C GLN A 57 11.45 11.67 -6.22
N VAL A 58 12.11 12.81 -6.40
CA VAL A 58 13.22 12.93 -7.35
C VAL A 58 14.40 12.13 -6.80
N PRO A 59 14.96 11.17 -7.56
CA PRO A 59 16.14 10.43 -7.12
C PRO A 59 17.31 11.40 -6.96
N VAL A 60 17.75 11.59 -5.72
CA VAL A 60 18.94 12.38 -5.42
C VAL A 60 20.17 11.53 -5.72
N LYS A 61 21.14 12.07 -6.46
CA LYS A 61 22.43 11.40 -6.68
C LYS A 61 23.06 11.10 -5.30
N PRO A 62 23.56 9.88 -5.05
CA PRO A 62 24.19 9.54 -3.78
C PRO A 62 25.30 10.52 -3.37
N SER A 63 26.04 11.06 -4.35
CA SER A 63 27.11 12.03 -4.16
C SER A 63 26.68 13.41 -3.64
N LEU A 64 25.39 13.76 -3.75
CA LEU A 64 24.82 15.03 -3.27
C LEU A 64 24.12 14.89 -1.93
N LEU A 65 23.93 13.66 -1.47
CA LEU A 65 23.64 13.42 -0.07
C LEU A 65 24.97 13.63 0.67
N LYS A 66 25.09 14.71 1.47
CA LYS A 66 25.95 14.63 2.65
C LYS A 66 25.35 13.49 3.44
N GLU A 67 25.87 12.27 3.28
CA GLU A 67 25.52 11.19 4.17
C GLU A 67 25.87 11.73 5.57
N PRO A 68 24.91 11.93 6.51
CA PRO A 68 25.30 11.71 7.88
C PRO A 68 25.93 10.33 7.83
N GLU A 69 27.21 10.24 8.20
CA GLU A 69 27.99 9.00 8.27
C GLU A 69 26.98 7.89 8.49
N LYS A 70 26.76 7.05 7.46
CA LYS A 70 25.90 5.90 7.65
C LYS A 70 26.64 5.09 8.70
N GLU A 71 26.38 5.36 9.98
CA GLU A 71 26.30 4.32 10.98
C GLU A 71 25.51 3.25 10.24
N LYS A 72 26.23 2.21 9.82
CA LYS A 72 25.66 1.02 9.25
C LYS A 72 24.74 0.56 10.36
N LYS A 73 23.48 1.04 10.36
CA LYS A 73 22.49 0.67 11.36
C LYS A 73 22.45 -0.82 11.21
N LYS A 74 23.10 -1.53 12.13
CA LYS A 74 23.14 -2.98 12.13
C LYS A 74 21.70 -3.36 11.91
N VAL A 75 21.42 -4.07 10.81
CA VAL A 75 20.07 -4.54 10.57
C VAL A 75 19.78 -5.45 11.74
N VAL A 76 19.14 -4.92 12.77
CA VAL A 76 18.78 -5.70 13.95
C VAL A 76 17.72 -6.64 13.41
N LYS A 77 18.13 -7.87 13.09
CA LYS A 77 17.20 -8.94 12.79
C LYS A 77 16.35 -9.10 14.03
N ARG A 78 15.14 -8.52 14.00
CA ARG A 78 14.15 -8.71 15.04
C ARG A 78 13.88 -10.22 15.09
N LYS A 79 14.03 -10.81 16.26
CA LYS A 79 13.63 -12.21 16.47
C LYS A 79 12.15 -12.34 16.08
N PRO A 80 11.76 -13.42 15.38
CA PRO A 80 10.36 -13.65 15.09
C PRO A 80 9.55 -13.70 16.38
N MET A 81 8.31 -13.24 16.32
CA MET A 81 7.39 -13.28 17.46
C MET A 81 7.11 -14.75 17.83
N PRO A 82 7.15 -15.14 19.13
CA PRO A 82 6.72 -16.47 19.55
C PRO A 82 5.28 -16.76 19.15
N TRP A 83 4.99 -18.02 18.82
CA TRP A 83 3.66 -18.45 18.37
C TRP A 83 2.55 -18.08 19.35
N SER A 84 2.76 -18.30 20.66
CA SER A 84 1.77 -17.98 21.70
C SER A 84 1.35 -16.51 21.67
N LYS A 85 2.31 -15.59 21.49
CA LYS A 85 2.05 -14.15 21.38
C LYS A 85 1.34 -13.81 20.07
N TYR A 86 1.75 -14.39 18.94
CA TYR A 86 1.12 -14.17 17.65
C TYR A 86 -0.34 -14.67 17.63
N ARG A 87 -0.58 -15.89 18.12
CA ARG A 87 -1.92 -16.48 18.29
C ARG A 87 -2.83 -15.56 19.11
N GLY A 88 -2.33 -14.97 20.20
CA GLY A 88 -3.09 -14.05 21.04
C GLY A 88 -3.61 -12.80 20.32
N LEU A 89 -3.00 -12.38 19.21
CA LEU A 89 -3.46 -11.24 18.40
C LEU A 89 -4.80 -11.53 17.69
N PHE A 90 -5.09 -12.80 17.39
CA PHE A 90 -6.22 -13.21 16.54
C PHE A 90 -7.21 -14.14 17.26
N VAL A 91 -6.73 -15.01 18.14
CA VAL A 91 -7.56 -15.96 18.89
C VAL A 91 -7.80 -15.39 20.29
N ASN A 92 -8.76 -14.48 20.37
CA ASN A 92 -9.22 -13.85 21.61
C ASN A 92 -10.73 -13.58 21.54
N GLU A 93 -11.34 -13.30 22.70
CA GLU A 93 -12.80 -13.12 22.80
C GLU A 93 -13.35 -12.04 21.86
N SER A 94 -12.64 -10.92 21.71
CA SER A 94 -13.09 -9.82 20.86
C SER A 94 -13.21 -10.25 19.40
N ARG A 95 -12.20 -10.99 18.90
CA ARG A 95 -12.17 -11.53 17.54
C ARG A 95 -13.20 -12.62 17.32
N ILE A 96 -13.40 -13.50 18.31
CA ILE A 96 -14.41 -14.57 18.25
C ILE A 96 -15.82 -13.97 18.21
N LYS A 97 -16.15 -13.05 19.13
CA LYS A 97 -17.44 -12.34 19.14
C LYS A 97 -17.67 -11.58 17.84
N GLY A 98 -16.65 -10.91 17.32
CA GLY A 98 -16.70 -10.23 16.02
C GLY A 98 -16.99 -11.18 14.85
N GLY A 99 -16.38 -12.37 14.86
CA GLY A 99 -16.57 -13.40 13.83
C GLY A 99 -17.99 -13.97 13.85
N ILE A 100 -18.53 -14.26 15.03
CA ILE A 100 -19.92 -14.72 15.19
C ILE A 100 -20.90 -13.65 14.67
N THR A 101 -20.68 -12.37 15.01
CA THR A 101 -21.52 -11.28 14.50
C THR A 101 -21.42 -11.14 12.99
N PHE A 102 -20.21 -11.21 12.42
CA PHE A 102 -20.01 -11.14 10.97
C PHE A 102 -20.68 -12.32 10.26
N TRP A 103 -20.51 -13.53 10.78
CA TRP A 103 -21.12 -14.73 10.24
C TRP A 103 -22.63 -14.66 10.24
N LYS A 104 -23.25 -14.29 11.36
CA LYS A 104 -24.71 -14.10 11.45
C LYS A 104 -25.21 -13.06 10.45
N LYS A 105 -24.47 -11.95 10.29
CA LYS A 105 -24.84 -10.88 9.36
C LYS A 105 -24.80 -11.32 7.89
N TYR A 106 -23.81 -12.11 7.50
CA TYR A 106 -23.59 -12.54 6.11
C TYR A 106 -23.85 -14.04 5.89
N HIS A 107 -24.69 -14.64 6.74
CA HIS A 107 -24.90 -16.09 6.79
C HIS A 107 -25.20 -16.70 5.43
N LYS A 108 -26.17 -16.11 4.70
CA LYS A 108 -26.53 -16.58 3.36
C LYS A 108 -25.35 -16.54 2.40
N THR A 109 -24.65 -15.41 2.30
CA THR A 109 -23.51 -15.24 1.38
C THR A 109 -22.37 -16.21 1.70
N ILE A 110 -22.09 -16.43 2.99
CA ILE A 110 -21.03 -17.36 3.42
C ILE A 110 -21.43 -18.81 3.09
N ASN A 111 -22.68 -19.21 3.36
CA ASN A 111 -23.19 -20.54 3.04
C ASN A 111 -23.24 -20.81 1.53
N ASP A 112 -23.65 -19.81 0.74
CA ASP A 112 -23.62 -19.89 -0.72
C ASP A 112 -22.17 -20.07 -1.22
N ALA A 113 -21.20 -19.37 -0.63
CA ALA A 113 -19.78 -19.52 -0.97
C ALA A 113 -19.22 -20.89 -0.56
N GLU A 114 -19.58 -21.40 0.61
CA GLU A 114 -19.20 -22.74 1.05
C GLU A 114 -19.74 -23.80 0.09
N THR A 115 -21.01 -23.73 -0.27
CA THR A 115 -21.63 -24.69 -1.21
C THR A 115 -20.99 -24.59 -2.60
N LYS A 116 -20.81 -23.36 -3.11
CA LYS A 116 -20.29 -23.14 -4.46
C LYS A 116 -18.82 -23.53 -4.61
N TYR A 117 -17.99 -23.24 -3.62
CA TYR A 117 -16.54 -23.40 -3.71
C TYR A 117 -15.99 -24.55 -2.85
N SER A 118 -16.84 -25.23 -2.07
CA SER A 118 -16.43 -26.30 -1.13
C SER A 118 -15.38 -25.84 -0.11
N ILE A 119 -15.46 -24.57 0.32
CA ILE A 119 -14.60 -23.99 1.35
C ILE A 119 -15.40 -23.83 2.63
N PRO A 120 -15.02 -24.46 3.76
CA PRO A 120 -15.75 -24.34 5.02
C PRO A 120 -15.91 -22.88 5.45
N SER A 121 -17.12 -22.52 5.91
CA SER A 121 -17.48 -21.18 6.35
C SER A 121 -16.47 -20.58 7.33
N GLU A 122 -15.99 -21.36 8.29
CA GLU A 122 -15.05 -20.94 9.32
C GLU A 122 -13.71 -20.49 8.74
N ILE A 123 -13.26 -21.05 7.62
CA ILE A 123 -12.02 -20.64 6.94
C ILE A 123 -12.21 -19.27 6.30
N ILE A 124 -13.34 -19.06 5.61
CA ILE A 124 -13.68 -17.76 5.01
C ILE A 124 -13.73 -16.69 6.10
N ILE A 125 -14.47 -16.96 7.19
CA ILE A 125 -14.61 -16.04 8.31
C ILE A 125 -13.26 -15.75 8.97
N ALA A 126 -12.43 -16.77 9.21
CA ALA A 126 -11.12 -16.62 9.82
C ALA A 126 -10.20 -15.71 9.00
N ILE A 127 -10.13 -15.90 7.67
CA ILE A 127 -9.32 -15.05 6.77
C ILE A 127 -9.79 -13.59 6.87
N LEU A 128 -11.09 -13.34 6.74
CA LEU A 128 -11.62 -11.97 6.81
C LEU A 128 -11.42 -11.32 8.19
N GLY A 129 -11.42 -12.14 9.26
CA GLY A 129 -11.07 -11.72 10.61
C GLY A 129 -9.61 -11.30 10.73
N ILE A 130 -8.69 -12.14 10.27
CA ILE A 130 -7.24 -11.90 10.33
C ILE A 130 -6.87 -10.66 9.51
N GLU A 131 -7.35 -10.58 8.27
CA GLU A 131 -6.93 -9.54 7.32
C GLU A 131 -7.42 -8.14 7.68
N THR A 132 -8.71 -8.01 8.04
CA THR A 132 -9.32 -6.68 8.18
C THR A 132 -10.18 -6.50 9.41
N ASN A 133 -10.16 -7.47 10.33
CA ASN A 133 -11.09 -7.49 11.45
C ASN A 133 -12.53 -7.37 10.98
N TYR A 134 -12.88 -8.22 10.01
CA TYR A 134 -14.21 -8.28 9.41
C TYR A 134 -14.60 -6.94 8.75
N GLY A 135 -13.63 -6.29 8.08
CA GLY A 135 -13.82 -5.05 7.34
C GLY A 135 -13.62 -3.74 8.12
N LYS A 136 -13.32 -3.80 9.42
CA LYS A 136 -13.06 -2.60 10.24
C LYS A 136 -11.77 -1.89 9.81
N THR A 137 -10.78 -2.62 9.32
CA THR A 137 -9.46 -2.08 8.95
C THR A 137 -9.05 -2.53 7.54
N LYS A 138 -9.71 -1.98 6.50
CA LYS A 138 -9.42 -2.29 5.08
C LYS A 138 -8.22 -1.54 4.49
N GLY A 139 -7.63 -0.64 5.28
CA GLY A 139 -6.57 0.26 4.85
C GLY A 139 -7.07 1.64 4.43
N LYS A 140 -6.15 2.61 4.39
CA LYS A 140 -6.44 4.03 4.18
C LYS A 140 -5.59 4.67 3.08
N HIS A 141 -4.67 3.92 2.49
CA HIS A 141 -3.73 4.43 1.51
C HIS A 141 -4.38 4.40 0.11
N PRO A 142 -4.32 5.48 -0.69
CA PRO A 142 -4.80 5.43 -2.07
C PRO A 142 -4.02 4.37 -2.85
N THR A 143 -4.72 3.37 -3.39
CA THR A 143 -4.06 2.18 -3.96
C THR A 143 -3.26 2.54 -5.21
N LEU A 144 -3.83 3.36 -6.09
CA LEU A 144 -3.15 3.80 -7.31
C LEU A 144 -1.84 4.53 -7.00
N GLU A 145 -1.88 5.46 -6.04
CA GLU A 145 -0.69 6.19 -5.59
C GLU A 145 0.34 5.25 -4.95
N THR A 146 -0.11 4.33 -4.12
CA THR A 146 0.73 3.34 -3.43
C THR A 146 1.48 2.46 -4.43
N LEU A 147 0.77 1.91 -5.42
CA LEU A 147 1.34 1.06 -6.44
C LEU A 147 2.28 1.85 -7.36
N THR A 148 1.89 3.06 -7.78
CA THR A 148 2.75 3.98 -8.57
C THR A 148 4.06 4.29 -7.85
N LYS A 149 3.99 4.67 -6.57
CA LYS A 149 5.18 4.95 -5.75
C LYS A 149 6.07 3.72 -5.60
N ARG A 150 5.49 2.53 -5.49
CA ARG A 150 6.26 1.28 -5.34
C ARG A 150 6.84 0.77 -6.66
N ALA A 151 6.16 0.99 -7.77
CA ALA A 151 6.61 0.63 -9.10
C ALA A 151 7.76 1.53 -9.59
N PHE A 152 7.68 2.85 -9.33
CA PHE A 152 8.61 3.81 -9.93
C PHE A 152 9.52 4.54 -8.93
N GLY A 153 9.20 4.53 -7.64
CA GLY A 153 10.05 5.08 -6.59
C GLY A 153 11.24 4.19 -6.21
N ASN A 154 11.93 4.49 -5.12
CA ASN A 154 13.09 3.73 -4.64
C ASN A 154 12.68 2.50 -3.81
N TYR A 155 12.14 1.47 -4.48
CA TYR A 155 11.73 0.20 -3.86
C TYR A 155 12.44 -1.00 -4.49
N ARG A 156 12.60 -2.08 -3.71
CA ARG A 156 13.32 -3.30 -4.15
C ARG A 156 12.56 -4.11 -5.20
N ARG A 157 11.23 -4.21 -5.11
CA ARG A 157 10.38 -5.08 -5.96
C ARG A 157 9.63 -4.30 -7.05
N LYS A 158 10.28 -3.34 -7.71
CA LYS A 158 9.63 -2.45 -8.69
C LYS A 158 8.83 -3.19 -9.76
N GLY A 159 9.42 -4.24 -10.35
CA GLY A 159 8.76 -5.04 -11.40
C GLY A 159 7.46 -5.71 -10.94
N PHE A 160 7.46 -6.31 -9.74
CA PHE A 160 6.23 -6.86 -9.15
C PHE A 160 5.14 -5.79 -9.00
N TYR A 161 5.49 -4.61 -8.45
CA TYR A 161 4.52 -3.54 -8.27
C TYR A 161 4.07 -2.89 -9.58
N LYS A 162 4.89 -2.93 -10.64
CA LYS A 162 4.49 -2.52 -11.98
C LYS A 162 3.40 -3.46 -12.51
N ASN A 163 3.54 -4.77 -12.33
CA ASN A 163 2.52 -5.76 -12.72
C ASN A 163 1.23 -5.60 -11.89
N GLU A 164 1.34 -5.31 -10.59
CA GLU A 164 0.17 -5.03 -9.75
C GLU A 164 -0.52 -3.71 -10.14
N LEU A 165 0.24 -2.70 -10.57
CA LEU A 165 -0.30 -1.44 -11.06
C LEU A 165 -1.04 -1.61 -12.40
N GLU A 166 -0.47 -2.39 -13.32
CA GLU A 166 -1.14 -2.80 -14.57
C GLU A 166 -2.44 -3.54 -14.27
N SER A 167 -2.37 -4.57 -13.41
CA SER A 167 -3.55 -5.34 -13.00
C SER A 167 -4.58 -4.47 -12.30
N PHE A 168 -4.16 -3.48 -11.50
CA PHE A 168 -5.06 -2.54 -10.84
C PHE A 168 -5.84 -1.70 -11.84
N LEU A 169 -5.17 -1.12 -12.84
CA LEU A 169 -5.81 -0.29 -13.87
C LEU A 169 -6.80 -1.11 -14.70
N LEU A 170 -6.44 -2.34 -15.05
CA LEU A 170 -7.34 -3.27 -15.74
C LEU A 170 -8.56 -3.60 -14.88
N MET A 171 -8.34 -3.96 -13.61
CA MET A 171 -9.40 -4.32 -12.66
C MET A 171 -10.42 -3.19 -12.49
N VAL A 172 -9.96 -1.96 -12.25
CA VAL A 172 -10.88 -0.84 -12.05
C VAL A 172 -11.64 -0.49 -13.33
N ARG A 173 -11.02 -0.66 -14.51
CA ARG A 173 -11.70 -0.49 -15.80
C ARG A 173 -12.76 -1.57 -16.05
N GLU A 174 -12.42 -2.83 -15.81
CA GLU A 174 -13.33 -4.00 -15.96
C GLU A 174 -14.57 -3.86 -15.08
N ASN A 175 -14.44 -3.18 -13.94
CA ASN A 175 -15.52 -3.01 -12.96
C ASN A 175 -16.14 -1.59 -12.97
N SER A 176 -15.77 -0.73 -13.93
CA SER A 176 -16.25 0.66 -14.02
C SER A 176 -16.05 1.48 -12.74
N ILE A 177 -14.93 1.24 -12.04
CA ILE A 177 -14.56 1.89 -10.79
C ILE A 177 -13.62 3.07 -11.08
N PRO A 178 -13.83 4.27 -10.50
CA PRO A 178 -12.87 5.36 -10.63
C PRO A 178 -11.50 4.99 -10.02
N PRO A 179 -10.38 5.04 -10.76
CA PRO A 179 -9.07 4.56 -10.29
C PRO A 179 -8.57 5.24 -9.00
N LEU A 180 -8.97 6.49 -8.76
CA LEU A 180 -8.57 7.29 -7.59
C LEU A 180 -9.42 7.03 -6.34
N SER A 181 -10.52 6.27 -6.46
CA SER A 181 -11.47 6.04 -5.36
C SER A 181 -11.04 4.92 -4.40
N ILE A 182 -10.19 4.00 -4.86
CA ILE A 182 -9.85 2.79 -4.09
C ILE A 182 -8.73 3.07 -3.08
N LYS A 183 -8.99 2.64 -1.85
CA LYS A 183 -8.02 2.64 -0.74
C LYS A 183 -7.71 1.21 -0.29
N GLY A 184 -6.49 1.02 0.20
CA GLY A 184 -5.99 -0.27 0.65
C GLY A 184 -4.85 -0.16 1.66
N SER A 185 -4.12 -1.27 1.82
CA SER A 185 -2.93 -1.32 2.67
C SER A 185 -1.79 -0.47 2.12
N HIS A 186 -0.74 -0.30 2.92
CA HIS A 186 0.49 0.35 2.49
C HIS A 186 1.19 -0.36 1.31
N ALA A 187 0.76 -1.57 0.94
CA ALA A 187 1.31 -2.37 -0.15
C ALA A 187 0.35 -2.48 -1.35
N GLY A 188 -0.85 -1.91 -1.28
CA GLY A 188 -1.85 -1.94 -2.36
C GLY A 188 -2.83 -3.11 -2.29
N ALA A 189 -2.85 -3.86 -1.19
CA ALA A 189 -3.88 -4.88 -0.95
C ALA A 189 -5.23 -4.24 -0.57
N MET A 190 -6.34 -4.80 -1.06
CA MET A 190 -7.64 -4.12 -1.09
C MET A 190 -8.76 -4.94 -0.45
N GLY A 191 -9.76 -4.22 0.05
CA GLY A 191 -11.03 -4.80 0.47
C GLY A 191 -10.94 -5.67 1.73
N TYR A 192 -12.00 -6.44 1.96
CA TYR A 192 -12.12 -7.38 3.07
C TYR A 192 -11.02 -8.45 3.12
N PRO A 193 -10.63 -9.09 2.00
CA PRO A 193 -9.65 -10.17 2.03
C PRO A 193 -8.20 -9.69 1.82
N GLN A 194 -7.97 -8.37 1.69
CA GLN A 194 -6.66 -7.82 1.35
C GLN A 194 -6.05 -8.47 0.10
N PHE A 195 -6.86 -8.64 -0.94
CA PHE A 195 -6.37 -9.12 -2.23
C PHE A 195 -5.49 -8.07 -2.91
N ILE A 196 -4.39 -8.52 -3.49
CA ILE A 196 -3.64 -7.71 -4.46
C ILE A 196 -4.41 -7.66 -5.78
N SER A 197 -4.06 -6.71 -6.65
CA SER A 197 -4.80 -6.46 -7.89
C SER A 197 -4.84 -7.68 -8.79
N SER A 198 -3.73 -8.42 -8.88
CA SER A 198 -3.67 -9.65 -9.69
C SER A 198 -4.42 -10.84 -9.09
N SER A 199 -4.87 -10.78 -7.82
CA SER A 199 -5.72 -11.82 -7.22
C SER A 199 -7.21 -11.53 -7.40
N TYR A 200 -7.56 -10.27 -7.71
CA TYR A 200 -8.94 -9.91 -8.03
C TYR A 200 -9.32 -10.35 -9.45
N ARG A 201 -8.37 -10.32 -10.37
CA ARG A 201 -8.49 -10.73 -11.77
C ARG A 201 -8.01 -12.15 -11.95
#